data_AF-A0A495S6Y5-F1
#
_entry.id   AF-A0A495S6Y5-F1
#
_cell.length_a   1.000
_cell.length_b   1.000
_cell.length_c   1.000
_cell.angle_alpha   90.00
_cell.angle_beta   90.00
_cell.angle_gamma   90.00
#
_symmetry.space_group_name_H-M   'P 1'
#
loop_
_entity.id
_entity.type
_entity.pdbx_description
1 polymer ?
#
loop_
_entity_poly.entity_id
_entity_poly.type
_entity_poly.pdbx_seq_one_letter_code
_entity_poly.pdbx_strand_id
1 'polypeptide(L)' 'MTQKEKNDGIIFFVIIVGIGLGYFGYHLINNDNKKIGYTFIALGLVILFINAIIAILKLKK' A
#
# COMPACT_ATOMS: atom_id res chain seq x y z
N MET A 1 -13.97 20.88 -5.17
CA MET A 1 -13.25 19.59 -5.22
C MET A 1 -14.19 18.52 -5.76
N THR A 2 -13.89 18.01 -6.95
CA THR A 2 -14.71 17.02 -7.67
C THR A 2 -14.54 15.61 -7.06
N GLN A 3 -15.49 14.69 -7.28
CA GLN A 3 -15.37 13.29 -6.82
C GLN A 3 -14.10 12.60 -7.34
N LYS A 4 -13.63 12.99 -8.54
CA LYS A 4 -12.41 12.46 -9.15
C LYS A 4 -11.16 12.83 -8.33
N GLU A 5 -11.03 14.09 -7.94
CA GLU A 5 -9.90 14.58 -7.13
C GLU A 5 -9.85 13.94 -5.74
N LYS A 6 -11.02 13.67 -5.13
CA LYS A 6 -11.10 12.94 -3.85
C LYS A 6 -10.58 11.51 -3.98
N ASN A 7 -10.95 10.81 -5.05
CA ASN A 7 -10.50 9.43 -5.28
C ASN A 7 -9.01 9.34 -5.59
N ASP A 8 -8.46 10.30 -6.34
CA ASP A 8 -7.02 10.37 -6.63
C ASP A 8 -6.19 10.64 -5.36
N GLY A 9 -6.71 11.47 -4.44
CA GLY A 9 -6.11 11.68 -3.12
C GLY A 9 -6.10 10.43 -2.24
N ILE A 10 -7.19 9.65 -2.24
CA ILE A 10 -7.28 8.38 -1.51
C ILE A 10 -6.27 7.37 -2.06
N ILE A 11 -6.17 7.24 -3.39
CA ILE A 11 -5.19 6.36 -4.05
C ILE A 11 -3.78 6.73 -3.61
N PHE A 12 -3.42 8.01 -3.63
CA PHE A 12 -2.09 8.46 -3.21
C PHE A 12 -1.80 8.18 -1.73
N PHE A 13 -2.76 8.45 -0.85
CA PHE A 13 -2.64 8.14 0.58
C PHE A 13 -2.41 6.64 0.83
N VAL A 14 -3.15 5.78 0.13
CA VAL A 14 -3.04 4.32 0.24
C VAL A 14 -1.65 3.81 -0.20
N ILE A 15 -1.02 4.45 -1.20
CA ILE A 15 0.37 4.12 -1.60
C ILE A 15 1.34 4.43 -0.45
N ILE A 16 1.23 5.61 0.16
CA ILE A 16 2.08 6.02 1.27
C ILE A 16 1.96 5.03 2.43
N VAL A 17 0.73 4.65 2.79
CA VAL A 17 0.46 3.66 3.85
C VAL A 17 1.06 2.30 3.49
N GLY A 18 0.88 1.83 2.25
CA GLY A 18 1.43 0.55 1.79
C GLY A 18 2.95 0.49 1.86
N ILE A 19 3.65 1.54 1.41
CA ILE A 19 5.11 1.66 1.50
C ILE A 19 5.55 1.73 2.97
N GLY A 20 4.84 2.51 3.80
CA GLY A 20 5.11 2.62 5.23
C GLY A 20 5.00 1.29 5.97
N LEU A 21 3.98 0.49 5.68
CA LEU A 21 3.81 -0.85 6.24
C LEU A 21 4.94 -1.80 5.81
N GLY A 22 5.41 -1.69 4.57
CA GLY A 22 6.56 -2.45 4.09
C GLY A 22 7.85 -2.09 4.85
N TYR A 23 8.12 -0.79 5.02
CA TYR A 23 9.28 -0.31 5.78
C TYR A 23 9.22 -0.72 7.25
N PHE A 24 8.06 -0.57 7.88
CA PHE A 24 7.84 -0.97 9.27
C PHE A 24 8.00 -2.48 9.46
N GLY A 25 7.42 -3.27 8.55
CA GLY A 25 7.56 -4.72 8.56
C GLY A 25 9.01 -5.16 8.38
N TYR A 26 9.79 -4.50 7.51
CA TYR A 26 11.22 -4.75 7.36
C TYR A 26 12.00 -4.42 8.63
N HIS A 27 11.70 -3.29 9.29
CA HIS A 27 12.31 -2.94 10.55
C HIS A 27 11.99 -3.95 11.67
N LEU A 28 10.78 -4.50 11.69
CA LEU A 28 10.39 -5.57 12.63
C LEU A 28 11.14 -6.89 12.37
N ILE A 29 11.42 -7.23 11.12
CA ILE A 29 12.24 -8.41 10.77
C ILE A 29 13.64 -8.27 11.38
N ASN A 30 14.21 -7.07 11.34
CA ASN A 30 15.55 -6.79 11.87
C ASN A 30 15.60 -6.77 13.41
N ASN A 31 14.46 -6.61 14.09
CA ASN A 31 14.34 -6.66 15.54
C ASN A 31 13.83 -8.04 16.04
N ASP A 32 14.22 -9.12 15.35
CA ASP A 32 13.85 -10.52 15.64
C ASP A 32 12.34 -10.87 15.62
N ASN A 33 11.47 -9.93 15.26
CA ASN A 33 10.02 -10.11 15.17
C ASN A 33 9.59 -10.54 13.76
N LYS A 34 10.27 -11.55 13.20
CA LYS A 34 10.17 -11.96 11.78
C LYS A 34 8.74 -12.27 11.35
N LYS A 35 7.99 -13.04 12.15
CA LYS A 35 6.60 -13.44 11.83
C LYS A 35 5.68 -12.22 11.65
N ILE A 36 5.80 -11.26 12.56
CA ILE A 36 5.02 -10.03 12.54
C ILE A 36 5.49 -9.13 11.38
N GLY A 37 6.80 -9.01 11.19
CA GLY A 37 7.38 -8.21 10.09
C GLY A 37 6.96 -8.70 8.69
N TYR A 38 7.01 -10.01 8.43
CA TYR A 38 6.50 -10.57 7.17
C TYR A 38 4.99 -10.33 6.98
N THR A 39 4.21 -10.32 8.06
CA THR A 39 2.78 -10.03 8.00
C THR A 39 2.54 -8.59 7.55
N PHE A 40 3.27 -7.63 8.11
CA PHE A 40 3.18 -6.22 7.72
C PHE A 40 3.65 -5.96 6.28
N ILE A 41 4.72 -6.64 5.83
CA ILE A 41 5.17 -6.57 4.44
C ILE A 41 4.10 -7.13 3.49
N ALA A 42 3.53 -8.30 3.82
CA ALA A 42 2.47 -8.91 3.01
C ALA A 42 1.25 -8.00 2.90
N LEU A 43 0.82 -7.39 4.01
CA LEU A 43 -0.28 -6.42 4.03
C LEU A 43 0.03 -5.20 3.15
N GLY A 44 1.23 -4.63 3.26
CA GLY A 44 1.66 -3.51 2.42
C GLY A 44 1.65 -3.85 0.93
N LEU A 45 2.14 -5.04 0.56
CA LEU A 45 2.14 -5.53 -0.82
C LEU A 45 0.72 -5.74 -1.38
N VAL A 46 -0.19 -6.33 -0.61
CA VAL A 46 -1.60 -6.51 -1.03
C VAL A 46 -2.27 -5.17 -1.30
N ILE A 47 -2.04 -4.18 -0.43
CA ILE A 47 -2.59 -2.83 -0.59
C ILE A 47 -2.06 -2.17 -1.88
N LEU A 48 -0.75 -2.25 -2.11
CA LEU A 48 -0.13 -1.69 -3.33
C LEU A 48 -0.62 -2.41 -4.59
N PHE A 49 -0.80 -3.73 -4.53
CA PHE A 49 -1.30 -4.52 -5.65
C PHE A 49 -2.73 -4.14 -6.05
N ILE A 50 -3.64 -4.01 -5.08
CA ILE A 50 -5.03 -3.57 -5.35
C ILE A 50 -5.03 -2.19 -5.99
N ASN A 51 -4.20 -1.28 -5.49
CA ASN A 51 -4.12 0.07 -6.03
C ASN A 51 -3.57 0.09 -7.47
N ALA A 52 -2.58 -0.77 -7.77
CA ALA A 52 -2.07 -0.95 -9.12
C ALA A 52 -3.16 -1.48 -10.07
N ILE A 53 -3.99 -2.44 -9.65
CA ILE A 53 -5.13 -2.92 -10.45
C ILE A 53 -6.10 -1.78 -10.74
N ILE A 54 -6.46 -0.97 -9.73
CA ILE A 54 -7.37 0.17 -9.89
C ILE A 54 -6.79 1.18 -10.88
N ALA A 55 -5.50 1.50 -10.79
CA ALA A 55 -4.83 2.40 -11.72
C ALA A 55 -4.86 1.87 -13.15
N ILE A 56 -4.57 0.58 -13.36
CA ILE A 56 -4.62 -0.06 -14.68
C ILE A 56 -6.05 -0.07 -15.25
N LEU A 57 -7.05 -0.40 -14.44
CA LEU A 57 -8.46 -0.37 -14.86
C LEU A 57 -8.92 1.03 -15.23
N LYS A 58 -8.39 2.07 -14.57
CA LYS A 58 -8.68 3.47 -14.87
C LYS A 58 -8.01 3.93 -16.18
N LEU A 59 -6.86 3.36 -16.56
CA LEU A 59 -6.19 3.66 -17.83
C LEU A 59 -6.83 2.97 -19.04
N LYS A 60 -7.51 1.83 -18.83
CA LYS A 60 -8.23 1.10 -19.89
C LYS A 60 -9.60 1.70 -20.24
N LYS A 61 -10.07 2.69 -19.49
CA LYS A 61 -11.39 3.31 -19.61
C LYS A 61 -11.26 4.69 -20.21
#